data_AF-A0A1V5NF74-F1
#
_entry.id   AF-A0A1V5NF74-F1
#
_cell.length_a   1.000
_cell.length_b   1.000
_cell.length_c   1.000
_cell.angle_alpha   90.00
_cell.angle_beta   90.00
_cell.angle_gamma   90.00
#
_symmetry.space_group_name_H-M   'P 1'
#
loop_
_entity.id
_entity.type
_entity.pdbx_description
1 polymer ?
#
loop_
_entity_poly.entity_id
_entity_poly.type
_entity_poly.pdbx_seq_one_letter_code
_entity_poly.pdbx_strand_id
1 'polypeptide(L)'
;MELACEGDRWYDYVRWHYYKPAEAIAEIKAQRRGSYNGLGQYYKSGTLDPSVTYYNTNSIPNITDAHFQLPFPDTDLTMNPNLLLDPVEFDLSSISY
;
A
#
# COMPACT_ATOMS: atom_id res chain seq x y z
N MET A 1 10.29 17.04 3.34
CA MET A 1 9.19 16.05 3.33
C MET A 1 7.98 16.79 3.81
N GLU A 2 6.94 16.94 2.99
CA GLU A 2 5.76 17.75 3.34
C GLU A 2 4.68 16.93 4.08
N LEU A 3 4.41 15.69 3.64
CA LEU A 3 3.24 14.88 4.08
C LEU A 3 3.65 13.49 4.61
N ALA A 4 4.78 13.41 5.31
CA ALA A 4 5.25 12.14 5.86
C ALA A 4 4.37 11.70 7.06
N CYS A 5 4.09 10.40 7.17
CA CYS A 5 3.29 9.80 8.26
C CYS A 5 1.79 10.16 8.29
N GLU A 6 1.25 10.83 7.25
CA GLU A 6 -0.17 11.21 7.17
C GLU A 6 -1.04 10.18 6.42
N GLY A 7 -0.43 9.14 5.85
CA GLY A 7 -1.13 8.09 5.08
C GLY A 7 -1.36 8.43 3.61
N ASP A 8 -1.12 9.67 3.19
CA ASP A 8 -1.38 10.14 1.82
C ASP A 8 -0.53 9.45 0.75
N ARG A 9 0.71 9.06 1.10
CA ARG A 9 1.67 8.54 0.13
C ARG A 9 1.17 7.28 -0.59
N TRP A 10 0.32 6.47 0.06
CA TRP A 10 -0.29 5.32 -0.60
C TRP A 10 -1.31 5.73 -1.67
N TYR A 11 -2.16 6.72 -1.38
CA TYR A 11 -3.11 7.25 -2.36
C TYR A 11 -2.39 7.92 -3.55
N ASP A 12 -1.22 8.53 -3.32
CA ASP A 12 -0.38 9.02 -4.41
C ASP A 12 0.11 7.87 -5.31
N TYR A 13 0.49 6.73 -4.73
CA TYR A 13 0.88 5.54 -5.51
C TYR A 13 -0.29 4.96 -6.31
N VAL A 14 -1.49 4.91 -5.75
CA VAL A 14 -2.69 4.46 -6.46
C VAL A 14 -3.00 5.40 -7.64
N ARG A 15 -2.98 6.72 -7.41
CA ARG A 15 -3.17 7.72 -8.48
C ARG A 15 -2.08 7.66 -9.55
N TRP A 16 -0.83 7.46 -9.14
CA TRP A 16 0.28 7.33 -10.08
C TRP A 16 0.20 6.02 -10.88
N HIS A 17 -0.17 4.90 -10.25
CA HIS A 17 -0.37 3.62 -10.93
C HIS A 17 -1.45 3.70 -12.01
N TYR A 18 -2.55 4.44 -11.76
CA TYR A 18 -3.58 4.68 -12.77
C TYR A 18 -3.04 5.37 -14.04
N TYR A 19 -2.06 6.26 -13.92
CA TYR A 19 -1.48 7.00 -15.06
C TYR A 19 -0.25 6.30 -15.66
N LYS A 20 0.64 5.76 -14.82
CA LYS A 20 1.95 5.17 -15.19
C LYS A 20 2.27 3.94 -14.31
N PRO A 21 1.63 2.79 -14.57
CA PRO A 21 1.73 1.59 -13.73
C PRO A 21 3.16 1.11 -13.48
N ALA A 22 3.96 1.01 -14.55
CA ALA A 22 5.30 0.43 -14.50
C ALA A 22 6.27 1.26 -13.64
N GLU A 23 6.17 2.60 -13.69
CA GLU A 23 7.01 3.50 -12.91
C GLU A 23 6.67 3.41 -11.41
N ALA A 24 5.37 3.41 -11.07
CA ALA A 24 4.91 3.26 -9.68
C ALA A 24 5.34 1.91 -9.08
N ILE A 25 5.22 0.82 -9.85
CA ILE A 25 5.67 -0.52 -9.45
C ILE A 25 7.19 -0.56 -9.26
N ALA A 26 7.97 0.03 -10.17
CA ALA A 26 9.42 0.05 -10.09
C ALA A 26 9.91 0.79 -8.83
N GLU A 27 9.29 1.92 -8.51
CA GLU A 27 9.58 2.69 -7.30
C GLU A 27 9.32 1.87 -6.03
N ILE A 28 8.16 1.18 -5.94
CA ILE A 28 7.85 0.34 -4.78
C ILE A 28 8.81 -0.86 -4.68
N LYS A 29 9.21 -1.47 -5.81
CA LYS A 29 10.20 -2.56 -5.82
C LYS A 29 11.59 -2.11 -5.37
N ALA A 30 11.93 -0.85 -5.57
CA ALA A 30 13.19 -0.26 -5.09
C ALA A 30 13.18 0.05 -3.58
N GLN A 31 12.01 0.01 -2.92
CA GLN A 31 11.89 0.24 -1.49
C GLN A 31 12.24 -1.00 -0.67
N ARG A 32 12.79 -0.76 0.52
CA ARG A 32 13.02 -1.79 1.53
C ARG A 32 11.75 -1.98 2.38
N ARG A 33 10.82 -2.80 1.90
CA ARG A 33 9.62 -3.20 2.67
C ARG A 33 9.80 -4.62 3.20
N GLY A 34 9.61 -4.79 4.49
CA GLY A 34 9.84 -6.08 5.16
C GLY A 34 10.44 -5.87 6.55
N SER A 35 11.24 -6.82 7.00
CA SER A 35 11.83 -6.77 8.33
C SER A 35 13.00 -5.79 8.44
N TYR A 36 13.03 -5.09 9.59
CA TYR A 36 14.17 -4.31 10.05
C TYR A 36 14.74 -5.00 11.30
N ASN A 37 15.88 -5.65 11.13
CA ASN A 37 16.54 -6.41 12.19
C ASN A 37 17.27 -5.50 13.18
N GLY A 38 17.46 -5.96 14.41
CA GLY A 38 18.30 -5.26 15.41
C GLY A 38 17.67 -4.06 16.12
N LEU A 39 16.49 -3.60 15.70
CA LEU A 39 15.81 -2.44 16.30
C LEU A 39 15.61 -2.55 17.82
N GLY A 40 15.30 -3.75 18.32
CA GLY A 40 15.14 -3.96 19.76
C GLY A 40 16.41 -3.71 20.58
N GLN A 41 17.60 -3.94 20.00
CA GLN A 41 18.88 -3.62 20.65
C GLN A 41 19.15 -2.12 20.58
N TYR A 42 18.91 -1.51 19.43
CA TYR A 42 19.01 -0.05 19.25
C TYR A 42 18.14 0.71 20.27
N TYR A 43 16.88 0.29 20.48
CA TYR A 43 15.99 0.95 21.45
C TYR A 43 16.44 0.81 22.91
N LYS A 44 17.26 -0.19 23.24
CA LYS A 44 17.80 -0.40 24.60
C LYS A 44 19.12 0.34 24.81
N SER A 45 19.99 0.31 23.81
CA SER A 45 21.35 0.87 23.92
C SER A 45 21.45 2.33 23.47
N GLY A 46 20.49 2.81 22.67
CA GLY A 46 20.55 4.10 21.98
C GLY A 46 21.65 4.19 20.90
N THR A 47 22.39 3.11 20.66
CA THR A 47 23.52 3.08 19.74
C THR A 47 23.15 2.32 18.48
N LEU A 48 23.23 2.99 17.33
CA LEU A 48 23.00 2.36 16.03
C LEU A 48 24.28 1.63 15.58
N ASP A 49 24.23 0.30 15.61
CA ASP A 49 25.27 -0.56 15.04
C ASP A 49 24.77 -1.18 13.73
N PRO A 50 25.29 -0.76 12.55
CA PRO A 50 24.88 -1.27 11.25
C PRO A 50 25.18 -2.77 11.02
N SER A 51 26.08 -3.38 11.80
CA SER A 51 26.36 -4.83 11.72
C SER A 51 25.25 -5.68 12.34
N VAL A 52 24.45 -5.08 13.24
CA VAL A 52 23.35 -5.73 13.96
C VAL A 52 21.99 -5.18 13.52
N THR A 53 21.92 -3.87 13.22
CA THR A 53 20.71 -3.13 12.90
C THR A 53 20.67 -2.81 11.41
N TYR A 54 19.92 -3.60 10.65
CA TYR A 54 19.88 -3.49 9.20
C TYR A 54 18.53 -3.92 8.62
N TYR A 55 18.17 -3.33 7.49
CA TYR A 55 17.07 -3.81 6.66
C TYR A 55 17.43 -5.15 6.01
N ASN A 56 16.49 -6.10 6.03
CA ASN A 56 16.67 -7.34 5.29
C ASN A 56 16.90 -7.07 3.79
N THR A 57 17.99 -7.59 3.25
CA THR A 57 18.40 -7.37 1.85
C THR A 57 17.67 -8.26 0.86
N ASN A 58 17.00 -9.33 1.33
CA ASN A 58 16.35 -10.32 0.49
C ASN A 58 14.83 -10.09 0.35
N SER A 59 14.29 -9.05 0.99
CA SER A 59 12.86 -8.73 0.96
C SER A 59 12.55 -7.72 -0.15
N ILE A 60 12.57 -8.19 -1.40
CA ILE A 60 12.06 -7.42 -2.53
C ILE A 60 10.52 -7.57 -2.55
N PRO A 61 9.75 -6.48 -2.55
CA PRO A 61 8.29 -6.55 -2.58
C PRO A 61 7.79 -7.20 -3.88
N ASN A 62 6.96 -8.25 -3.78
CA ASN A 62 6.29 -8.87 -4.93
C ASN A 62 5.03 -8.09 -5.34
N ILE A 63 5.20 -6.79 -5.60
CA ILE A 63 4.08 -5.92 -6.01
C ILE A 63 3.74 -6.16 -7.49
N THR A 64 2.44 -6.23 -7.76
CA THR A 64 1.82 -6.37 -9.10
C THR A 64 0.63 -5.43 -9.20
N ASP A 65 0.05 -5.28 -10.39
CA ASP A 65 -1.12 -4.41 -10.61
C ASP A 65 -2.30 -4.71 -9.68
N ALA A 66 -2.54 -6.00 -9.37
CA ALA A 66 -3.62 -6.42 -8.49
C ALA A 66 -3.51 -5.86 -7.06
N HIS A 67 -2.33 -5.45 -6.61
CA HIS A 67 -2.13 -4.93 -5.26
C HIS A 67 -2.53 -3.45 -5.10
N PHE A 68 -2.83 -2.76 -6.21
CA PHE A 68 -3.31 -1.38 -6.17
C PHE A 68 -4.84 -1.29 -5.98
N GLN A 69 -5.53 -2.42 -6.04
CA GLN A 69 -6.95 -2.53 -5.71
C GLN A 69 -7.12 -3.56 -4.59
N LEU A 70 -7.54 -3.09 -3.42
CA LEU A 70 -7.81 -3.97 -2.29
C LEU A 70 -9.16 -4.69 -2.51
N PRO A 71 -9.27 -5.98 -2.17
CA PRO A 71 -10.54 -6.68 -2.23
C PRO A 71 -11.52 -6.10 -1.21
N PHE A 72 -12.81 -6.21 -1.50
CA PHE A 72 -13.84 -5.92 -0.50
C PHE A 72 -13.70 -6.88 0.70
N PRO A 73 -14.01 -6.43 1.93
CA PRO A 73 -14.04 -7.31 3.09
C PRO A 73 -15.07 -8.44 2.94
N ASP A 74 -14.73 -9.64 3.41
CA ASP A 74 -15.61 -10.83 3.30
C ASP A 74 -16.98 -10.62 3.97
N THR A 75 -17.02 -9.83 5.06
CA THR A 75 -18.27 -9.46 5.73
C THR A 75 -19.19 -8.66 4.82
N ASP A 76 -18.66 -7.70 4.06
CA ASP A 76 -19.44 -6.89 3.12
C ASP A 76 -19.90 -7.72 1.94
N LEU A 77 -19.06 -8.64 1.44
CA LEU A 77 -19.41 -9.58 0.38
C LEU A 77 -20.55 -10.52 0.79
N THR A 78 -20.57 -10.95 2.04
CA THR A 78 -21.63 -11.79 2.60
C THR A 78 -22.95 -11.02 2.71
N MET A 79 -22.88 -9.73 3.07
CA MET A 79 -24.06 -8.87 3.23
C MET A 79 -24.58 -8.34 1.89
N ASN A 80 -23.70 -8.14 0.90
CA ASN A 80 -24.05 -7.65 -0.43
C ASN A 80 -23.23 -8.37 -1.52
N PRO A 81 -23.75 -9.49 -2.06
CA PRO A 81 -23.08 -10.24 -3.12
C PRO A 81 -22.89 -9.47 -4.43
N ASN A 82 -23.62 -8.37 -4.66
CA ASN A 82 -23.46 -7.54 -5.87
C ASN A 82 -22.08 -6.88 -5.93
N LEU A 83 -21.34 -6.79 -4.81
CA LEU A 83 -19.96 -6.28 -4.76
C LEU A 83 -18.95 -7.16 -5.53
N LEU A 84 -19.34 -8.39 -5.91
CA LEU A 84 -18.54 -9.28 -6.78
C LEU A 84 -18.84 -9.09 -8.27
N LEU A 85 -19.89 -8.35 -8.61
CA LEU A 85 -20.32 -8.13 -10.00
C LEU A 85 -19.64 -6.89 -10.57
N ASP A 86 -19.73 -6.75 -11.90
CA ASP A 86 -19.28 -5.53 -12.56
C ASP A 86 -20.05 -4.31 -12.04
N PRO A 87 -19.37 -3.15 -11.88
CA PRO A 87 -20.03 -1.92 -11.46
C PRO A 87 -21.04 -1.47 -12.53
N VAL A 88 -22.16 -0.92 -12.06
CA VAL A 88 -23.23 -0.38 -12.93
C VAL A 88 -23.24 1.14 -12.90
N GLU A 89 -23.79 1.76 -13.94
CA GLU A 89 -23.95 3.21 -14.01
C GLU A 89 -24.87 3.73 -12.90
N PHE A 90 -24.50 4.88 -12.33
CA PHE A 90 -25.32 5.57 -11.34
C PHE A 90 -26.23 6.59 -12.04
N ASP A 91 -27.54 6.50 -11.80
CA ASP A 91 -28.53 7.45 -12.35
C ASP A 91 -28.52 8.77 -11.57
N LEU A 92 -27.90 9.79 -12.15
CA LEU A 92 -27.83 11.13 -11.57
C LEU A 92 -29.19 11.85 -11.48
N SER A 93 -30.20 11.44 -12.25
CA SER A 93 -31.54 12.03 -12.19
C SER A 93 -32.31 11.65 -10.92
N SER A 94 -31.83 10.63 -10.19
CA SER A 94 -32.38 10.22 -8.90
C SER A 94 -32.09 11.21 -7.75
N ILE A 95 -31.12 12.12 -7.93
CA ILE A 95 -30.77 13.13 -6.94
C ILE A 95 -31.69 14.35 -7.12
N SER A 96 -32.42 14.73 -6.07
CA SER A 96 -33.17 16.01 -6.02
C SER A 96 -32.48 16.98 -5.05
N TYR A 97 -32.54 18.28 -5.38
CA TYR A 97 -31.99 19.38 -4.58
C TYR A 97 -33.09 20.17 -3.89
#